data_AF-A0ABC9YUS2-F1
#
_entry.id   AF-A0ABC9YUS2-F1
#
_cell.length_a   1.000
_cell.length_b   1.000
_cell.length_c   1.000
_cell.angle_alpha   90.00
_cell.angle_beta   90.00
_cell.angle_gamma   90.00
#
_symmetry.space_group_name_H-M   'P 1'
#
loop_
_entity.id
_entity.type
_entity.pdbx_description
1 polymer ?
#
loop_
_entity_poly.entity_id
_entity_poly.type
_entity_poly.pdbx_seq_one_letter_code
_entity_poly.pdbx_strand_id
1 'polypeptide(L)'
;MDIVLESAPYTTECIRCRSSVESAVTEVLGEDARWWNLEGTCPECGNIWEESGYELPPPGFREAILASNGSTVIRVEADSVSTAAVMRVLRLVESFSLAEARAKADELRATGLQGTRVPG
;
A
#
# COMPACT_ATOMS: atom_id res chain seq x y z
N MET A 1 10.93 -16.30 0.77
CA MET A 1 10.82 -14.85 0.53
C MET A 1 9.38 -14.60 0.19
N ASP A 2 8.62 -14.22 1.20
CA ASP A 2 7.20 -13.89 1.02
C ASP A 2 7.14 -12.44 0.55
N ILE A 3 6.59 -12.24 -0.65
CA ILE A 3 6.33 -10.92 -1.20
C ILE A 3 4.84 -10.78 -1.44
N VAL A 4 4.29 -9.62 -1.09
CA VAL A 4 2.93 -9.23 -1.44
C VAL A 4 3.01 -8.13 -2.47
N LEU A 5 2.24 -8.28 -3.55
CA LEU A 5 2.20 -7.36 -4.67
C LEU A 5 0.77 -6.83 -4.82
N GLU A 6 0.63 -5.52 -4.95
CA GLU A 6 -0.60 -4.88 -5.39
C GLU A 6 -0.30 -4.05 -6.63
N SER A 7 -1.07 -4.26 -7.70
CA SER A 7 -0.89 -3.53 -8.96
C SER A 7 -2.17 -2.79 -9.35
N ALA A 8 -2.01 -1.72 -10.13
CA ALA A 8 -3.10 -0.97 -10.74
C ALA A 8 -2.68 -0.38 -12.08
N PRO A 9 -3.64 -0.18 -13.00
CA PRO A 9 -3.37 0.57 -14.23
C PRO A 9 -3.00 2.03 -13.90
N TYR A 10 -2.05 2.56 -14.65
CA TYR A 10 -1.56 3.93 -14.51
C TYR A 10 -1.20 4.51 -15.88
N THR A 11 -1.75 5.66 -16.23
CA THR A 11 -1.43 6.35 -17.48
C THR A 11 -0.19 7.21 -17.28
N THR A 12 0.83 6.97 -18.09
CA THR A 12 2.07 7.77 -18.12
C THR A 12 2.52 8.02 -19.56
N GLU A 13 3.62 8.73 -19.75
CA GLU A 13 4.27 8.88 -21.04
C GLU A 13 5.36 7.82 -21.24
N CYS A 14 5.43 7.24 -22.43
CA CYS A 14 6.53 6.35 -22.80
C CYS A 14 7.88 7.08 -22.63
N ILE A 15 8.82 6.45 -21.93
CA ILE A 15 10.16 7.01 -21.70
C ILE A 15 10.96 7.28 -22.99
N ARG A 16 10.56 6.67 -24.10
CA ARG A 16 11.23 6.80 -25.40
C ARG A 16 10.54 7.76 -26.35
N CYS A 17 9.28 7.51 -26.71
CA CYS A 17 8.56 8.29 -27.73
C CYS A 17 7.59 9.32 -27.14
N ARG A 18 7.45 9.37 -25.80
CA ARG A 18 6.55 10.28 -25.07
C ARG A 18 5.05 10.14 -25.35
N SER A 19 4.63 9.16 -26.17
CA SER A 19 3.22 8.83 -26.33
C SER A 19 2.60 8.46 -25.00
N SER A 20 1.33 8.81 -24.79
CA SER A 20 0.55 8.35 -23.64
C SER A 20 0.38 6.83 -23.71
N VAL A 21 0.65 6.13 -22.61
CA VAL A 21 0.62 4.67 -22.51
C VAL A 21 -0.04 4.25 -21.20
N GLU A 22 -0.95 3.28 -21.29
CA GLU A 22 -1.42 2.53 -20.13
C GLU A 22 -0.29 1.61 -19.65
N SER A 23 0.17 1.87 -18.43
CA SER A 23 1.23 1.15 -17.73
C SER A 23 0.64 0.54 -16.47
N ALA A 24 1.43 -0.24 -15.72
CA ALA A 24 1.06 -0.74 -14.42
C ALA A 24 1.97 -0.15 -13.35
N VAL A 25 1.37 0.43 -12.31
CA VAL A 25 2.08 0.68 -11.06
C VAL A 25 1.93 -0.54 -10.17
N THR A 26 3.01 -0.94 -9.51
CA THR A 26 3.02 -2.03 -8.54
C THR A 26 3.64 -1.58 -7.23
N GLU A 27 2.91 -1.75 -6.14
CA GLU A 27 3.42 -1.70 -4.78
C GLU A 27 3.94 -3.08 -4.39
N VAL A 28 5.16 -3.13 -3.87
CA VAL A 28 5.77 -4.37 -3.38
C VAL A 28 6.04 -4.26 -1.89
N LEU A 29 5.57 -5.24 -1.14
CA LEU A 29 5.86 -5.44 0.27
C LEU A 29 6.70 -6.71 0.42
N GLY A 30 8.00 -6.52 0.65
CA GLY A 30 8.93 -7.59 1.03
C GLY A 30 9.11 -7.66 2.55
N GLU A 31 9.97 -8.57 3.00
CA GLU A 31 10.19 -8.86 4.43
C GLU A 31 10.58 -7.62 5.24
N ASP A 32 11.49 -6.79 4.70
CA ASP A 32 12.03 -5.62 5.40
C ASP A 32 11.82 -4.30 4.66
N ALA A 33 11.18 -4.33 3.48
CA ALA A 33 11.11 -3.18 2.61
C ALA A 33 9.80 -3.07 1.86
N ARG A 34 9.41 -1.83 1.62
CA ARG A 34 8.32 -1.44 0.72
C ARG A 34 8.91 -0.63 -0.41
N TRP A 35 8.57 -0.95 -1.65
CA TRP A 35 9.00 -0.18 -2.81
C TRP A 35 7.94 -0.21 -3.92
N TRP A 36 8.17 0.61 -4.93
CA TRP A 36 7.24 0.77 -6.04
C TRP A 36 7.94 0.58 -7.37
N ASN A 37 7.19 0.02 -8.31
CA ASN A 37 7.60 -0.17 -9.69
C ASN A 37 6.56 0.46 -10.63
N LEU A 38 7.02 0.94 -11.78
CA LEU A 38 6.20 1.32 -12.92
C LEU A 38 6.69 0.53 -14.14
N GLU A 39 5.81 -0.27 -14.73
CA GLU A 39 6.14 -1.09 -15.90
C GLU A 39 5.18 -0.79 -17.05
N GLY A 40 5.70 -0.79 -18.28
CA GLY A 40 4.89 -0.45 -19.44
C GLY A 40 5.41 -1.04 -20.74
N THR A 41 4.48 -1.20 -21.68
CA THR A 41 4.78 -1.57 -23.06
C THR A 41 4.11 -0.56 -23.99
N CYS A 42 4.91 0.19 -24.74
CA CYS A 42 4.41 1.25 -25.60
C CYS A 42 3.93 0.67 -26.94
N PRO A 43 2.64 0.78 -27.30
CA PRO A 43 2.13 0.27 -28.57
C PRO A 43 2.64 1.06 -29.79
N GLU A 44 3.00 2.33 -29.60
CA GLU A 44 3.43 3.22 -30.70
C GLU A 44 4.86 2.93 -31.17
N CYS A 45 5.80 2.67 -30.26
CA CYS A 45 7.20 2.46 -30.60
C CYS A 45 7.77 1.09 -30.19
N GLY A 46 6.95 0.24 -29.57
CA GLY A 46 7.34 -1.09 -29.09
C GLY A 46 8.29 -1.08 -27.89
N ASN A 47 8.55 0.08 -27.27
CA ASN A 47 9.43 0.16 -26.10
C ASN A 47 8.78 -0.53 -24.89
N ILE A 48 9.51 -1.46 -24.28
CA ILE A 48 9.16 -2.09 -23.00
C ILE A 48 10.08 -1.49 -21.95
N TRP A 49 9.55 -1.11 -20.80
CA TRP A 49 10.35 -0.55 -19.72
C TRP A 49 9.82 -0.95 -18.34
N GLU A 50 10.72 -0.86 -17.37
CA GLU A 50 10.47 -1.01 -15.95
C GLU A 50 11.28 0.07 -15.22
N GLU A 51 10.61 0.87 -14.40
CA GLU A 51 11.22 1.79 -13.46
C GLU A 51 10.96 1.25 -12.05
N SER A 52 11.98 0.70 -11.41
CA SER A 52 11.84 -0.06 -10.16
C SER A 52 12.55 0.59 -8.99
N GLY A 53 12.12 0.23 -7.78
CA GLY A 53 12.85 0.51 -6.55
C GLY A 53 12.63 1.92 -5.99
N TYR A 54 11.51 2.57 -6.30
CA TYR A 54 11.15 3.81 -5.60
C TYR A 54 10.79 3.48 -4.14
N GLU A 55 11.55 3.97 -3.18
CA GLU A 55 11.28 3.77 -1.75
C GLU A 55 10.01 4.51 -1.29
N LEU A 56 9.76 5.69 -1.86
CA LEU A 56 8.53 6.46 -1.68
C LEU A 56 7.71 6.44 -2.98
N PRO A 57 6.38 6.34 -2.91
CA PRO A 57 5.55 6.35 -4.10
C PRO A 57 5.69 7.71 -4.82
N PRO A 58 5.98 7.71 -6.13
CA PRO A 58 5.75 8.87 -6.97
C PRO A 58 4.30 9.38 -6.85
N PRO A 59 4.05 10.69 -7.07
CA PRO A 59 2.71 11.26 -7.00
C PRO A 59 1.69 10.50 -7.88
N GLY A 60 0.53 10.17 -7.32
CA GLY A 60 -0.55 9.48 -8.04
C GLY A 60 -0.47 7.96 -8.00
N PHE A 61 0.68 7.36 -7.61
CA PHE A 61 0.83 5.90 -7.60
C PHE A 61 -0.05 5.26 -6.52
N ARG A 62 -0.02 5.82 -5.31
CA ARG A 62 -0.82 5.30 -4.19
C ARG A 62 -2.31 5.49 -4.44
N GLU A 63 -2.68 6.61 -5.04
CA GLU A 63 -4.05 6.92 -5.45
C GLU A 63 -4.58 5.90 -6.47
N ALA A 64 -3.77 5.54 -7.47
CA ALA A 64 -4.15 4.55 -8.47
C ALA A 64 -4.37 3.16 -7.86
N ILE A 65 -3.46 2.71 -6.98
CA ILE A 65 -3.64 1.45 -6.24
C ILE A 65 -4.91 1.47 -5.41
N LEU A 66 -5.14 2.54 -4.64
CA LEU A 66 -6.32 2.67 -3.80
C LEU A 66 -7.62 2.73 -4.60
N ALA A 67 -7.61 3.39 -5.75
CA ALA A 67 -8.78 3.45 -6.64
C ALA A 67 -9.12 2.09 -7.24
N SER A 68 -8.11 1.28 -7.57
CA SER A 68 -8.29 -0.06 -8.13
C SER A 68 -8.66 -1.11 -7.08
N ASN A 69 -7.94 -1.12 -5.96
CA ASN A 69 -7.94 -2.24 -5.02
C ASN A 69 -8.67 -1.92 -3.70
N GLY A 70 -8.99 -0.64 -3.47
CA GLY A 70 -9.56 -0.16 -2.22
C GLY A 70 -8.52 -0.08 -1.10
N SER A 71 -8.96 0.31 0.09
CA SER A 71 -8.10 0.32 1.27
C SER A 71 -8.01 -1.06 1.91
N THR A 72 -6.81 -1.42 2.37
CA THR A 72 -6.60 -2.60 3.21
C THR A 72 -7.17 -2.38 4.61
N VAL A 73 -7.74 -3.43 5.20
CA VAL A 73 -8.24 -3.43 6.58
C VAL A 73 -7.52 -4.51 7.37
N ILE A 74 -6.85 -4.13 8.46
CA ILE A 74 -6.24 -5.08 9.40
C ILE A 74 -7.33 -5.54 10.37
N ARG A 75 -7.39 -6.86 10.60
CA ARG A 75 -8.32 -7.51 11.56
C ARG A 75 -7.55 -8.48 12.45
N VAL A 76 -8.12 -8.77 13.62
CA VAL A 76 -7.60 -9.81 14.53
C VAL A 76 -8.48 -11.04 14.39
N GLU A 77 -7.94 -12.09 13.77
CA GLU A 77 -8.67 -13.34 13.48
C GLU A 77 -8.96 -14.19 14.72
N ALA A 78 -8.23 -14.00 15.82
CA ALA A 78 -8.34 -14.83 17.01
C ALA A 78 -8.98 -14.08 18.19
N ASP A 79 -10.16 -14.53 18.61
CA ASP A 79 -10.84 -14.07 19.83
C ASP A 79 -10.00 -14.29 21.11
N SER A 80 -9.00 -15.17 21.05
CA SER A 80 -8.11 -15.51 22.17
C SER A 80 -7.06 -14.45 22.48
N VAL A 81 -6.77 -13.52 21.56
CA VAL A 81 -5.83 -12.43 21.83
C VAL A 81 -6.51 -11.46 22.81
N SER A 82 -5.87 -11.10 23.92
CA SER A 82 -6.45 -10.15 24.87
C SER A 82 -6.41 -8.72 24.35
N THR A 83 -7.37 -7.86 24.75
CA THR A 83 -7.34 -6.42 24.39
C THR A 83 -6.07 -5.75 24.92
N ALA A 84 -5.54 -6.19 26.07
CA ALA A 84 -4.28 -5.69 26.61
C ALA A 84 -3.09 -5.99 25.68
N ALA A 85 -3.05 -7.18 25.07
CA ALA A 85 -2.01 -7.54 24.11
C ALA A 85 -2.08 -6.67 22.84
N VAL A 86 -3.30 -6.45 22.31
CA VAL A 86 -3.52 -5.55 21.17
C VAL A 86 -3.09 -4.12 21.48
N MET A 87 -3.53 -3.58 22.62
CA MET A 87 -3.14 -2.23 23.06
C MET A 87 -1.63 -2.09 23.21
N ARG A 88 -0.94 -3.12 23.73
CA ARG A 88 0.53 -3.10 23.84
C ARG A 88 1.20 -2.97 22.48
N VAL A 89 0.75 -3.71 21.47
CA VAL A 89 1.30 -3.65 20.10
C VAL A 89 1.02 -2.28 19.47
N LEU A 90 -0.22 -1.79 19.55
CA LEU A 90 -0.59 -0.48 18.99
C LEU A 90 0.26 0.66 19.58
N ARG A 91 0.53 0.63 20.89
CA ARG A 91 1.40 1.62 21.54
C ARG A 91 2.86 1.50 21.13
N LEU A 92 3.34 0.28 20.85
CA LEU A 92 4.71 0.05 20.40
C LEU A 92 4.94 0.60 18.99
N VAL A 93 3.95 0.45 18.11
CA VAL A 93 4.06 0.85 16.70
C VAL A 93 3.75 2.33 16.48
N GLU A 94 2.67 2.84 17.08
CA GLU A 94 2.11 4.17 16.78
C GLU A 94 2.29 5.20 17.91
N SER A 95 3.00 4.84 18.99
CA SER A 95 3.23 5.70 20.17
C SER A 95 1.95 6.24 20.85
N PHE A 96 0.81 5.56 20.70
CA PHE A 96 -0.46 5.98 21.29
C PHE A 96 -0.43 6.07 22.84
N SER A 97 -1.24 6.99 23.38
CA SER A 97 -1.63 6.97 24.79
C SER A 97 -2.46 5.72 25.11
N LEU A 98 -2.69 5.45 26.40
CA LEU A 98 -3.54 4.32 26.81
C LEU A 98 -4.99 4.45 26.31
N ALA A 99 -5.54 5.67 26.31
CA ALA A 99 -6.91 5.92 25.86
C ALA A 99 -7.04 5.72 24.34
N GLU A 100 -6.10 6.26 23.56
CA GLU A 100 -6.07 6.08 22.10
C GLU A 100 -5.86 4.62 21.72
N ALA A 101 -4.93 3.93 22.38
CA ALA A 101 -4.69 2.50 22.15
C ALA A 101 -5.92 1.66 22.48
N ARG A 102 -6.67 2.02 23.53
CA ARG A 102 -7.92 1.34 23.87
C ARG A 102 -8.97 1.53 22.77
N ALA A 103 -9.20 2.78 22.35
CA ALA A 103 -10.14 3.10 21.29
C ALA A 103 -9.79 2.37 19.98
N LYS A 104 -8.50 2.35 19.60
CA LYS A 104 -8.02 1.63 18.41
C LYS A 104 -8.13 0.11 18.55
N ALA A 105 -7.92 -0.44 19.74
CA ALA A 105 -8.12 -1.87 19.96
C ALA A 105 -9.61 -2.27 19.87
N ASP A 106 -10.52 -1.41 20.32
CA ASP A 106 -11.95 -1.63 20.19
C ASP A 106 -12.40 -1.51 18.70
N GLU A 107 -11.89 -0.52 17.95
CA GLU A 107 -12.11 -0.37 16.50
C GLU A 107 -11.58 -1.58 15.71
N LEU A 108 -10.36 -2.03 16.01
CA LEU A 108 -9.73 -3.19 15.39
C LEU A 108 -10.57 -4.47 15.51
N ARG A 109 -11.28 -4.63 16.62
CA ARG A 109 -12.14 -5.80 16.87
C ARG A 109 -13.53 -5.66 16.24
N ALA A 110 -14.07 -4.45 16.20
CA ALA A 110 -15.41 -4.22 15.69
C ALA A 110 -15.44 -4.25 14.16
N THR A 111 -14.59 -3.45 13.52
CA THR A 111 -14.60 -3.24 12.06
C THR A 111 -13.26 -3.51 11.40
N GLY A 112 -12.20 -3.61 12.20
CA GLY A 112 -10.83 -3.59 11.73
C GLY A 112 -10.28 -2.18 11.62
N LEU A 113 -8.96 -2.07 11.55
CA LEU A 113 -8.27 -0.80 11.32
C LEU A 113 -8.01 -0.63 9.83
N GLN A 114 -8.63 0.39 9.24
CA GLN A 114 -8.37 0.74 7.85
C GLN A 114 -6.98 1.37 7.72
N GLY A 115 -6.11 0.72 6.97
CA GLY A 115 -4.80 1.22 6.63
C GLY A 115 -4.85 2.17 5.43
N THR A 116 -3.77 2.94 5.26
CA THR A 116 -3.43 3.74 4.08
C THR A 116 -4.42 4.87 3.74
N ARG A 117 -4.22 6.02 4.39
CA ARG A 117 -4.77 7.29 3.92
C ARG A 117 -3.70 7.99 3.10
N VAL A 118 -4.07 8.48 1.91
CA VAL A 118 -3.28 9.53 1.26
C VAL A 118 -3.35 10.74 2.19
N PRO A 119 -2.23 11.37 2.59
CA PRO A 119 -2.29 12.65 3.28
C PRO A 119 -3.09 13.62 2.41
N GLY A 120 -4.18 14.18 2.95
CA GLY A 120 -4.92 15.26 2.30
C GLY A 120 -4.16 16.58 2.35
#